data_AF-A0A9Y2AWQ4-F1
#
_entry.id   AF-A0A9Y2AWQ4-F1
#
_cell.length_a   1.000
_cell.length_b   1.000
_cell.length_c   1.000
_cell.angle_alpha   90.00
_cell.angle_beta   90.00
_cell.angle_gamma   90.00
#
_symmetry.space_group_name_H-M   'P 1'
#
loop_
_entity.id
_entity.type
_entity.pdbx_description
1 polymer ?
#
loop_
_entity_poly.entity_id
_entity_poly.type
_entity_poly.pdbx_seq_one_letter_code
_entity_poly.pdbx_strand_id
1 'polypeptide(L)' 'MTARDRIDFLVAGGIGIEAKTRCPPRQIFRQLERYAEQDAITSLILITGTAMGLPDAVNGKPLFLVSTGRASL' A
#
# COMPACT_ATOMS: atom_id res chain seq x y z
N MET A 1 12.55 5.85 -13.13
CA MET A 1 11.90 5.65 -11.82
C MET A 1 12.41 6.70 -10.87
N THR A 2 11.55 7.56 -10.33
CA THR A 2 11.93 8.52 -9.28
C THR A 2 11.82 7.86 -7.91
N ALA A 3 12.39 8.47 -6.86
CA ALA A 3 12.26 7.96 -5.48
C ALA A 3 10.80 7.82 -5.04
N ARG A 4 9.87 8.60 -5.61
CA ARG A 4 8.44 8.47 -5.33
C ARG A 4 7.87 7.19 -5.89
N ASP A 5 8.38 6.68 -7.01
CA ASP A 5 7.82 5.54 -7.76
C ASP A 5 8.23 4.17 -7.21
N ARG A 6 9.08 4.16 -6.17
CA ARG A 6 9.55 2.95 -5.52
C ARG A 6 8.61 2.59 -4.37
N ILE A 7 8.07 1.39 -4.40
CA ILE A 7 7.38 0.77 -3.26
C ILE A 7 8.41 0.31 -2.23
N ASP A 8 8.06 0.32 -0.93
CA ASP A 8 9.01 -0.06 0.13
C ASP A 8 9.53 -1.50 -0.06
N PHE A 9 8.64 -2.45 -0.39
CA PHE A 9 9.02 -3.83 -0.71
C PHE A 9 8.20 -4.39 -1.87
N LEU A 10 8.85 -5.20 -2.70
CA LEU A 10 8.21 -6.03 -3.73
C LEU A 10 8.68 -7.46 -3.53
N VAL A 11 7.76 -8.38 -3.24
CA VAL A 11 8.07 -9.79 -2.96
C VAL A 11 7.57 -10.72 -4.07
N ALA A 12 7.91 -12.01 -3.96
CA ALA A 12 7.51 -13.03 -4.92
C ALA A 12 5.99 -12.99 -5.19
N GLY A 13 5.61 -13.20 -6.45
CA GLY A 13 4.22 -13.10 -6.91
C GLY A 13 3.75 -11.67 -7.21
N GLY A 14 4.62 -10.66 -7.12
CA GLY A 14 4.29 -9.27 -7.44
C GLY A 14 3.53 -8.55 -6.32
N ILE A 15 3.67 -9.00 -5.08
CA ILE A 15 2.99 -8.40 -3.93
C ILE A 15 3.81 -7.19 -3.48
N GLY A 16 3.20 -6.01 -3.56
CA GLY A 16 3.78 -4.76 -3.09
C GLY A 16 3.41 -4.47 -1.64
N ILE A 17 4.37 -4.09 -0.82
CA ILE A 17 4.15 -3.72 0.59
C ILE A 17 4.63 -2.30 0.82
N GLU A 18 3.76 -1.45 1.36
CA GLU A 18 4.06 -0.07 1.73
C GLU A 18 3.86 0.12 3.23
N ALA A 19 4.85 0.69 3.93
CA ALA A 19 4.81 0.92 5.37
C ALA A 19 4.78 2.42 5.70
N LYS A 20 3.85 2.83 6.56
CA LYS A 20 3.71 4.24 6.98
C LYS A 20 3.35 4.37 8.46
N THR A 21 4.17 5.08 9.23
CA THR A 21 3.85 5.35 10.64
C THR A 21 2.72 6.37 10.78
N ARG A 22 2.85 7.53 10.13
CA ARG A 22 1.85 8.60 10.14
C ARG A 22 1.93 9.39 8.83
N CYS A 23 0.89 9.29 8.01
CA CYS A 23 0.81 10.00 6.73
C CYS A 23 -0.66 10.32 6.43
N PRO A 24 -0.99 11.46 5.82
CA PRO A 24 -2.37 11.78 5.46
C PRO A 24 -3.01 10.68 4.59
N PRO A 25 -4.24 10.20 4.91
CA PRO A 25 -4.89 9.10 4.19
C PRO A 25 -4.96 9.29 2.66
N ARG A 26 -5.25 10.52 2.21
CA ARG A 26 -5.31 10.85 0.78
C ARG A 26 -3.95 10.73 0.09
N GLN A 27 -2.86 11.04 0.80
CA GLN A 27 -1.51 10.92 0.25
C GLN A 27 -1.12 9.45 0.14
N ILE A 28 -1.46 8.64 1.14
CA ILE A 28 -1.28 7.18 1.10
C ILE A 28 -2.06 6.59 -0.09
N PHE A 29 -3.34 6.92 -0.22
CA PHE A 29 -4.18 6.35 -1.28
C PHE A 29 -3.68 6.70 -2.68
N ARG A 30 -3.32 7.95 -2.95
CA ARG A 30 -2.71 8.36 -4.23
C ARG A 30 -1.41 7.64 -4.54
N GLN A 31 -0.64 7.31 -3.51
CA GLN A 31 0.60 6.56 -3.66
C GLN A 31 0.29 5.10 -4.05
N LEU A 32 -0.69 4.47 -3.40
CA LEU A 32 -1.15 3.12 -3.72
C LEU A 32 -1.76 3.02 -5.13
N GLU A 33 -2.58 3.98 -5.55
CA GLU A 33 -3.14 4.04 -6.92
C GLU A 33 -2.03 3.99 -7.98
N ARG A 34 -1.00 4.82 -7.81
CA ARG A 34 0.14 4.87 -8.73
C ARG A 34 0.97 3.59 -8.73
N TYR A 35 1.09 2.91 -7.59
CA TYR A 35 1.72 1.59 -7.55
C TYR A 35 0.86 0.54 -8.27
N ALA A 36 -0.46 0.64 -8.14
CA ALA A 36 -1.39 -0.26 -8.80
C ALA A 36 -1.39 -0.10 -10.34
N GLU A 37 -0.84 0.98 -10.91
CA GLU A 37 -0.61 1.11 -12.35
C GLU A 37 0.55 0.25 -12.86
N GLN A 38 1.45 -0.23 -12.00
CA GLN A 38 2.63 -0.99 -12.42
C GLN A 38 2.31 -2.46 -12.65
N ASP A 39 2.57 -2.99 -13.85
CA ASP A 39 2.31 -4.40 -14.20
C ASP A 39 3.03 -5.41 -13.30
N ALA A 40 4.19 -5.04 -12.75
CA ALA A 40 4.96 -5.86 -11.82
C ALA A 40 4.25 -6.08 -10.48
N ILE A 41 3.25 -5.25 -10.15
CA ILE A 41 2.46 -5.34 -8.92
C ILE A 41 1.14 -6.03 -9.24
N THR A 42 0.87 -7.13 -8.56
CA THR A 42 -0.36 -7.93 -8.70
C THR A 42 -1.35 -7.65 -7.55
N SER A 43 -0.84 -7.24 -6.39
CA SER A 43 -1.61 -6.89 -5.20
C SER A 43 -0.81 -5.97 -4.27
N LEU A 44 -1.49 -5.29 -3.36
CA LEU A 44 -0.91 -4.32 -2.45
C LEU A 44 -1.29 -4.60 -0.99
N ILE A 45 -0.32 -4.42 -0.09
CA ILE A 45 -0.52 -4.44 1.35
C ILE A 45 -0.04 -3.09 1.92
N LEU A 46 -0.94 -2.35 2.56
CA LEU A 46 -0.61 -1.17 3.34
C LEU A 46 -0.46 -1.56 4.82
N ILE A 47 0.72 -1.32 5.39
CA ILE A 47 0.95 -1.39 6.83
C ILE A 47 0.98 0.03 7.37
N THR A 48 0.04 0.41 8.24
CA THR A 48 -0.03 1.78 8.73
C THR A 48 -0.51 1.95 10.16
N GLY A 49 -0.02 2.99 10.84
CA GLY A 49 -0.58 3.49 12.11
C GLY A 49 -1.71 4.49 11.90
N THR A 50 -1.93 4.94 10.67
CA THR A 50 -2.99 5.90 10.33
C THR A 50 -4.32 5.17 10.24
N ALA A 51 -5.30 5.55 11.07
CA ALA A 51 -6.66 5.02 10.96
C ALA A 51 -7.31 5.50 9.66
N MET A 52 -7.68 4.58 8.78
CA MET A 52 -8.35 4.85 7.52
C MET A 52 -9.06 3.60 7.00
N GLY A 53 -10.07 3.80 6.15
CA GLY A 53 -10.61 2.73 5.32
C GLY A 53 -9.83 2.62 4.00
N LEU A 54 -9.91 1.45 3.38
CA LEU A 54 -9.45 1.20 2.01
C LEU A 54 -10.54 0.42 1.25
N PRO A 55 -10.65 0.62 -0.07
CA PRO A 55 -11.42 -0.30 -0.91
C PRO A 55 -10.74 -1.68 -0.95
N ASP A 56 -11.50 -2.72 -1.27
CA ASP A 56 -10.98 -4.09 -1.40
C ASP A 56 -9.98 -4.24 -2.56
N ALA A 57 -10.01 -3.32 -3.52
CA ALA A 57 -9.11 -3.28 -4.66
C ALA A 57 -8.86 -1.86 -5.17
N VAL A 58 -7.73 -1.65 -5.85
CA VAL A 58 -7.38 -0.43 -6.56
C VAL A 58 -6.84 -0.81 -7.95
N ASN A 59 -7.35 -0.19 -9.01
CA ASN A 59 -7.06 -0.58 -10.40
C ASN A 59 -7.21 -2.09 -10.68
N GLY A 60 -8.23 -2.71 -10.08
CA GLY A 60 -8.49 -4.16 -10.20
C GLY A 60 -7.53 -5.07 -9.42
N LYS A 61 -6.56 -4.49 -8.70
CA LYS A 61 -5.58 -5.23 -7.88
C LYS A 61 -6.04 -5.28 -6.42
N PRO A 62 -6.05 -6.46 -5.78
CA PRO A 62 -6.43 -6.58 -4.37
C PRO A 62 -5.60 -5.66 -3.47
N LEU A 63 -6.26 -5.03 -2.50
CA LEU A 63 -5.65 -4.10 -1.56
C LEU A 63 -6.00 -4.49 -0.12
N PHE A 64 -4.97 -4.67 0.70
CA PHE A 64 -5.09 -5.10 2.08
C PHE A 64 -4.58 -4.03 3.04
N LEU A 65 -5.21 -3.93 4.21
CA LEU A 65 -4.83 -3.02 5.30
C LEU A 65 -4.38 -3.81 6.52
N VAL A 66 -3.17 -3.54 6.99
CA VAL A 66 -2.65 -3.99 8.28
C VAL A 66 -2.48 -2.78 9.19
N SER A 67 -3.28 -2.72 10.26
CA SER A 67 -3.20 -1.65 11.25
C SER A 67 -2.14 -1.97 12.31
N THR A 68 -1.08 -1.18 12.39
CA THR A 68 -0.03 -1.34 13.41
C THR A 68 -0.54 -1.08 14.83
N GLY A 69 -1.50 -0.16 15.00
CA GLY A 69 -2.14 0.09 16.30
C GLY A 69 -3.06 -1.05 16.78
N ARG A 70 -3.47 -1.96 15.89
CA ARG A 70 -4.23 -3.18 16.24
C ARG A 70 -3.38 -4.45 16.19
N ALA A 71 -2.12 -4.34 15.74
CA ALA A 71 -1.17 -5.45 15.61
C ALA A 71 -0.11 -5.46 16.74
N SER A 72 -0.19 -4.53 17.70
CA SER A 72 0.58 -4.59 18.94
C SER A 72 0.05 -5.73 19.82
N LEU A 73 0.88 -6.74 20.06
CA LEU A 73 0.68 -7.78 21.06
C LEU A 73 0.84 -7.23 22.48
#